data_AF-A0A962UIT3-F1
#
_entry.id   AF-A0A962UIT3-F1
#
_cell.length_a   1.000
_cell.length_b   1.000
_cell.length_c   1.000
_cell.angle_alpha   90.00
_cell.angle_beta   90.00
_cell.angle_gamma   90.00
#
_symmetry.space_group_name_H-M   'P 1'
#
loop_
_entity.id
_entity.type
_entity.pdbx_description
1 polymer ?
#
loop_
_entity_poly.entity_id
_entity_poly.type
_entity_poly.pdbx_seq_one_letter_code
_entity_poly.pdbx_strand_id
1 'polypeptide(L)'
;MSAPIQNPAEQLQQAVLALNAVQKALDFALADLKERTQKADGKVSAALLDQHQLASYDLALSCAEVTGARFMLDYAERARAAGGGSTSEAILEERFALLFTAEALQGVRNRLSARPADFGLNDNWLSATVDHPAVRGFCVAQLPAATLADLGQRVRS
;
A
#
# COMPACT_ATOMS: atom_id res chain seq x y z
N MET A 1 11.66 -13.81 20.32
CA MET A 1 11.75 -14.73 19.15
C MET A 1 12.01 -13.86 17.94
N SER A 2 13.23 -13.86 17.41
CA SER A 2 13.53 -13.14 16.17
C SER A 2 12.78 -13.81 15.03
N ALA A 3 12.02 -13.05 14.25
CA ALA A 3 11.43 -13.57 13.02
C ALA A 3 12.56 -14.11 12.13
N PRO A 4 12.35 -15.22 11.39
CA PRO A 4 13.34 -15.70 10.43
C PRO A 4 13.72 -14.56 9.48
N ILE A 5 15.02 -14.44 9.18
CA ILE A 5 15.52 -13.48 8.19
C ILE A 5 14.94 -13.91 6.84
N GLN A 6 13.88 -13.24 6.40
CA GLN A 6 13.25 -13.51 5.12
C GLN A 6 14.15 -13.03 3.99
N ASN A 7 14.25 -13.84 2.93
CA ASN A 7 15.05 -13.46 1.79
C ASN A 7 14.35 -12.33 0.99
N PRO A 8 15.08 -11.58 0.14
CA PRO A 8 14.50 -10.43 -0.57
C PRO A 8 13.28 -10.78 -1.42
N ALA A 9 13.27 -11.96 -2.06
CA ALA A 9 12.14 -12.40 -2.90
C ALA A 9 10.88 -12.65 -2.07
N GLU A 10 11.00 -13.25 -0.89
CA GLU A 10 9.89 -13.44 0.05
C GLU A 10 9.34 -12.10 0.52
N GLN A 11 10.21 -11.13 0.83
CA GLN A 11 9.79 -9.79 1.25
C GLN A 11 9.03 -9.05 0.14
N LEU A 12 9.52 -9.11 -1.11
CA LEU A 12 8.83 -8.52 -2.25
C LEU A 12 7.48 -9.19 -2.52
N GLN A 13 7.42 -10.52 -2.40
CA GLN A 13 6.16 -11.25 -2.54
C GLN A 13 5.16 -10.84 -1.45
N GLN A 14 5.59 -10.67 -0.20
CA GLN A 14 4.74 -10.15 0.87
C GLN A 14 4.24 -8.73 0.57
N ALA A 15 5.10 -7.85 0.04
CA ALA A 15 4.72 -6.50 -0.35
C ALA A 15 3.60 -6.52 -1.41
N VAL A 16 3.73 -7.38 -2.43
CA VAL A 16 2.71 -7.57 -3.48
C VAL A 16 1.41 -8.10 -2.89
N LEU A 17 1.47 -9.12 -2.02
CA LEU A 17 0.28 -9.68 -1.37
C LEU A 17 -0.42 -8.63 -0.49
N ALA A 18 0.35 -7.81 0.21
CA ALA A 18 -0.19 -6.74 1.05
C ALA A 18 -0.86 -5.65 0.22
N LEU A 19 -0.24 -5.21 -0.88
CA LEU A 19 -0.86 -4.27 -1.81
C LEU A 19 -2.15 -4.82 -2.42
N ASN A 20 -2.20 -6.11 -2.78
CA ASN A 20 -3.40 -6.73 -3.29
C ASN A 20 -4.53 -6.77 -2.25
N ALA A 21 -4.21 -6.98 -0.96
CA ALA A 21 -5.19 -6.93 0.11
C ALA A 21 -5.77 -5.52 0.29
N VAL A 22 -4.92 -4.49 0.28
CA VAL A 22 -5.34 -3.08 0.38
C VAL A 22 -6.13 -2.64 -0.86
N GLN A 23 -5.71 -3.07 -2.06
CA GLN A 23 -6.42 -2.77 -3.30
C GLN A 23 -7.87 -3.23 -3.25
N LYS A 24 -8.16 -4.41 -2.68
CA LYS A 24 -9.54 -4.89 -2.53
C LYS A 24 -10.41 -3.93 -1.70
N ALA A 25 -9.87 -3.36 -0.63
CA ALA A 25 -10.59 -2.38 0.18
C ALA A 25 -10.80 -1.07 -0.59
N LEU A 26 -9.80 -0.61 -1.36
CA LEU A 26 -9.92 0.58 -2.19
C LEU A 26 -10.94 0.40 -3.32
N ASP A 27 -10.93 -0.74 -4.01
CA ASP A 27 -11.88 -1.04 -5.08
C ASP A 27 -13.31 -1.04 -4.56
N PHE A 28 -13.53 -1.65 -3.39
CA PHE A 28 -14.83 -1.62 -2.72
C PHE A 28 -15.23 -0.19 -2.35
N ALA A 29 -14.34 0.56 -1.70
CA ALA A 29 -14.62 1.93 -1.25
C ALA A 29 -14.86 2.89 -2.42
N LEU A 30 -14.16 2.72 -3.54
CA LEU A 30 -14.39 3.48 -4.77
C LEU A 30 -15.74 3.15 -5.40
N ALA A 31 -16.13 1.87 -5.41
CA ALA A 31 -17.44 1.45 -5.91
C ALA A 31 -18.58 2.04 -5.05
N ASP A 32 -18.44 1.97 -3.73
CA ASP A 32 -19.40 2.54 -2.78
C ASP A 32 -19.48 4.08 -2.87
N LEU A 33 -18.34 4.78 -2.97
CA LEU A 33 -18.32 6.23 -3.19
C LEU A 33 -18.99 6.59 -4.53
N LYS A 34 -18.72 5.82 -5.59
CA LYS A 34 -19.34 6.02 -6.89
C LYS A 34 -20.86 5.88 -6.79
N GLU A 35 -21.36 4.85 -6.12
CA GLU A 35 -22.80 4.64 -5.93
C GLU A 35 -23.46 5.81 -5.20
N ARG A 36 -22.85 6.28 -4.10
CA ARG A 36 -23.36 7.42 -3.32
C ARG A 36 -23.32 8.76 -4.06
N THR A 37 -22.43 8.89 -5.05
CA THR A 37 -22.23 10.14 -5.79
C THR A 37 -22.82 10.13 -7.20
N GLN A 38 -23.46 9.04 -7.61
CA GLN A 38 -24.13 8.93 -8.90
C GLN A 38 -25.51 9.59 -8.91
N LYS A 39 -25.85 10.21 -10.04
CA LYS A 39 -27.22 10.68 -10.34
C LYS A 39 -28.04 9.52 -10.93
N ALA A 40 -29.35 9.74 -11.05
CA ALA A 40 -30.27 8.78 -11.68
C ALA A 40 -29.89 8.42 -13.15
N ASP A 41 -29.12 9.25 -13.84
CA ASP A 41 -28.61 8.98 -15.20
C ASP A 41 -27.28 8.18 -15.21
N GLY A 42 -26.81 7.74 -14.03
CA GLY A 42 -25.58 6.96 -13.86
C GLY A 42 -24.29 7.78 -13.88
N LYS A 43 -24.35 9.10 -14.09
CA LYS A 43 -23.17 9.97 -14.08
C LYS A 43 -22.83 10.41 -12.66
N VAL A 44 -21.53 10.54 -12.37
CA VAL A 44 -21.06 11.10 -11.10
C VAL A 44 -21.43 12.58 -11.03
N SER A 45 -21.96 13.00 -9.89
CA SER A 45 -22.32 14.39 -9.59
C SER A 45 -21.20 15.08 -8.84
N ALA A 46 -20.64 16.15 -9.41
CA ALA A 46 -19.66 16.99 -8.70
C ALA A 46 -20.21 17.48 -7.35
N ALA A 47 -21.46 17.93 -7.29
CA ALA A 47 -22.09 18.40 -6.05
C ALA A 47 -22.25 17.30 -4.98
N LEU A 48 -22.44 16.04 -5.36
CA LEU A 48 -22.46 14.93 -4.40
C LEU A 48 -21.03 14.55 -4.00
N LEU A 49 -20.09 14.59 -4.94
CA LEU A 49 -18.67 14.36 -4.65
C LEU A 49 -18.13 15.38 -3.64
N ASP A 50 -18.56 16.65 -3.72
CA ASP A 50 -18.24 17.70 -2.76
C ASP A 50 -18.79 17.40 -1.36
N GLN A 51 -19.98 16.81 -1.25
CA GLN A 51 -20.52 16.33 0.04
C GLN A 51 -19.67 15.18 0.63
N HIS A 52 -18.97 14.44 -0.23
CA HIS A 52 -18.02 13.39 0.13
C HIS A 52 -16.56 13.81 -0.10
N GLN A 53 -16.24 15.11 -0.04
CA GLN A 53 -14.93 15.63 -0.45
C GLN A 53 -13.77 14.98 0.31
N LEU A 54 -13.92 14.80 1.62
CA LEU A 54 -12.87 14.19 2.46
C LEU A 54 -12.66 12.72 2.11
N ALA A 55 -13.73 11.95 1.86
CA ALA A 55 -13.61 10.55 1.42
C ALA A 55 -12.99 10.46 0.01
N SER A 56 -13.40 11.35 -0.89
CA SER A 56 -12.85 11.45 -2.25
C SER A 56 -11.35 11.74 -2.24
N TYR A 57 -10.91 12.71 -1.43
CA TYR A 57 -9.50 13.06 -1.28
C TYR A 57 -8.69 11.88 -0.72
N ASP A 58 -9.13 11.27 0.37
CA ASP A 58 -8.41 10.16 1.00
C ASP A 58 -8.30 8.94 0.08
N LEU A 59 -9.35 8.64 -0.69
CA LEU A 59 -9.31 7.56 -1.69
C LEU A 59 -8.37 7.91 -2.84
N ALA A 60 -8.39 9.15 -3.35
CA ALA A 60 -7.48 9.57 -4.41
C ALA A 60 -6.01 9.48 -3.98
N LEU A 61 -5.70 9.98 -2.78
CA LEU A 61 -4.36 9.89 -2.20
C LEU A 61 -3.93 8.43 -1.98
N SER A 62 -4.82 7.60 -1.42
CA SER A 62 -4.54 6.18 -1.21
C SER A 62 -4.29 5.43 -2.52
N CYS A 63 -5.05 5.73 -3.57
CA CYS A 63 -4.84 5.15 -4.90
C CYS A 63 -3.49 5.59 -5.50
N ALA A 64 -3.11 6.85 -5.32
CA ALA A 64 -1.81 7.35 -5.79
C ALA A 64 -0.64 6.64 -5.09
N GLU A 65 -0.72 6.46 -3.77
CA GLU A 65 0.30 5.74 -3.00
C GLU A 65 0.41 4.27 -3.39
N VAL A 66 -0.72 3.56 -3.54
CA VAL A 66 -0.74 2.16 -3.99
C VAL A 66 -0.19 2.02 -5.41
N THR A 67 -0.52 2.97 -6.30
CA THR A 67 0.01 3.01 -7.67
C THR A 67 1.52 3.22 -7.66
N GLY A 68 2.01 4.17 -6.86
CA GLY A 68 3.44 4.42 -6.68
C GLY A 68 4.18 3.21 -6.14
N ALA A 69 3.61 2.52 -5.15
CA ALA A 69 4.20 1.34 -4.54
C ALA A 69 4.33 0.18 -5.53
N ARG A 70 3.29 -0.05 -6.35
CA ARG A 70 3.34 -1.01 -7.46
C ARG A 70 4.46 -0.67 -8.44
N PHE A 71 4.54 0.59 -8.86
CA PHE A 71 5.57 1.03 -9.80
C PHE A 71 7.00 0.84 -9.27
N MET A 72 7.20 1.07 -7.97
CA MET A 72 8.48 0.85 -7.29
C MET A 72 8.86 -0.64 -7.25
N LEU A 73 7.89 -1.52 -6.95
CA LEU A 73 8.13 -2.98 -6.97
C LEU A 73 8.48 -3.46 -8.38
N ASP A 74 7.71 -3.04 -9.39
CA ASP A 74 7.97 -3.38 -10.80
C ASP A 74 9.33 -2.84 -11.28
N TYR A 75 9.73 -1.66 -10.80
CA TYR A 75 11.05 -1.10 -11.07
C TYR A 75 12.16 -1.93 -10.43
N ALA A 76 12.00 -2.31 -9.16
CA ALA A 76 12.97 -3.12 -8.44
C ALA A 76 13.18 -4.49 -9.08
N GLU A 77 12.11 -5.13 -9.55
CA GLU A 77 12.20 -6.40 -10.30
C GLU A 77 13.01 -6.25 -11.58
N ARG A 78 12.72 -5.20 -12.37
CA ARG A 78 13.47 -4.90 -13.61
C ARG A 78 14.94 -4.58 -13.34
N ALA A 79 15.23 -3.81 -12.28
CA ALA A 79 16.58 -3.47 -11.88
C ALA A 79 17.39 -4.74 -11.52
N ARG A 80 16.79 -5.67 -10.76
CA ARG A 80 17.42 -6.96 -10.44
C ARG A 80 17.68 -7.80 -11.69
N ALA A 81 16.74 -7.86 -12.61
CA ALA A 81 16.90 -8.60 -13.86
C ALA A 81 18.05 -8.02 -14.71
N ALA A 82 18.15 -6.68 -14.79
CA ALA A 82 19.22 -6.00 -15.52
C ALA A 82 20.61 -6.17 -14.86
N GLY A 83 20.66 -6.30 -13.53
CA GLY A 83 21.89 -6.50 -12.75
C GLY A 83 22.49 -7.90 -12.82
N GLY A 84 22.01 -8.80 -13.69
CA GLY A 84 22.58 -10.13 -13.90
C GLY A 84 21.96 -11.26 -13.06
N GLY A 85 20.95 -10.97 -12.23
CA GLY A 85 20.15 -11.97 -11.51
C GLY A 85 20.87 -12.75 -10.39
N SER A 86 20.11 -13.04 -9.33
CA SER A 86 20.45 -13.90 -8.17
C SER A 86 21.66 -13.46 -7.30
N THR A 87 21.49 -12.35 -6.59
CA THR A 87 22.25 -12.08 -5.36
C THR A 87 21.40 -12.47 -4.14
N SER A 88 22.02 -13.05 -3.11
CA SER A 88 21.33 -13.36 -1.84
C SER A 88 20.93 -12.09 -1.06
N GLU A 89 21.50 -10.94 -1.41
CA GLU A 89 21.22 -9.66 -0.78
C GLU A 89 20.27 -8.78 -1.61
N ALA A 90 19.41 -8.04 -0.91
CA ALA A 90 18.52 -7.07 -1.53
C ALA A 90 19.33 -5.91 -2.13
N ILE A 91 19.04 -5.57 -3.39
CA ILE A 91 19.60 -4.39 -4.06
C ILE A 91 18.92 -3.11 -3.53
N LEU A 92 19.49 -1.95 -3.85
CA LEU A 92 19.04 -0.67 -3.30
C LEU A 92 17.58 -0.38 -3.68
N GLU A 93 17.24 -0.64 -4.94
CA GLU A 93 15.91 -0.44 -5.52
C GLU A 93 14.84 -1.26 -4.79
N GLU A 94 15.14 -2.51 -4.43
CA GLU A 94 14.22 -3.37 -3.67
C GLU A 94 14.02 -2.87 -2.26
N ARG A 95 15.10 -2.45 -1.59
CA ARG A 95 15.01 -1.92 -0.23
C ARG A 95 14.14 -0.66 -0.19
N PHE A 96 14.30 0.23 -1.19
CA PHE A 96 13.43 1.39 -1.34
C PHE A 96 11.98 1.00 -1.65
N ALA A 97 11.77 0.03 -2.55
CA ALA A 97 10.43 -0.42 -2.89
C ALA A 97 9.71 -1.04 -1.67
N LEU A 98 10.41 -1.82 -0.86
CA LEU A 98 9.88 -2.42 0.37
C LEU A 98 9.50 -1.36 1.41
N LEU A 99 10.40 -0.42 1.69
CA LEU A 99 10.13 0.67 2.63
C LEU A 99 8.96 1.54 2.17
N PHE A 100 8.99 2.03 0.93
CA PHE A 100 7.94 2.87 0.38
C PHE A 100 6.59 2.15 0.36
N THR A 101 6.58 0.86 0.01
CA THR A 101 5.35 0.06 0.05
C THR A 101 4.78 -0.01 1.46
N ALA A 102 5.62 -0.20 2.48
CA ALA A 102 5.17 -0.22 3.87
C ALA A 102 4.62 1.13 4.33
N GLU A 103 5.22 2.25 3.92
CA GLU A 103 4.72 3.60 4.19
C GLU A 103 3.37 3.85 3.53
N ALA A 104 3.23 3.48 2.25
CA ALA A 104 1.98 3.57 1.51
C ALA A 104 0.86 2.76 2.19
N LEU A 105 1.13 1.50 2.54
CA LEU A 105 0.17 0.64 3.23
C LEU A 105 -0.26 1.23 4.58
N GLN A 106 0.68 1.77 5.35
CA GLN A 106 0.37 2.40 6.64
C GLN A 106 -0.44 3.68 6.46
N GLY A 107 -0.13 4.50 5.44
CA GLY A 107 -0.87 5.70 5.08
C GLY A 107 -2.33 5.40 4.72
N VAL A 108 -2.53 4.42 3.82
CA VAL A 108 -3.88 3.97 3.43
C VAL A 108 -4.65 3.45 4.64
N ARG A 109 -4.03 2.58 5.45
CA ARG A 109 -4.64 2.05 6.67
C ARG A 109 -5.10 3.17 7.61
N ASN A 110 -4.23 4.15 7.87
CA ASN A 110 -4.55 5.24 8.78
C ASN A 110 -5.80 6.02 8.33
N ARG A 111 -5.97 6.24 7.02
CA ARG A 111 -7.17 6.91 6.47
C ARG A 111 -8.41 6.04 6.57
N LEU A 112 -8.35 4.80 6.10
CA LEU A 112 -9.50 3.89 6.07
C LEU A 112 -9.99 3.53 7.48
N SER A 113 -9.08 3.23 8.40
CA SER A 113 -9.42 2.86 9.78
C SER A 113 -9.89 4.04 10.64
N ALA A 114 -9.59 5.29 10.27
CA ALA A 114 -10.04 6.46 11.03
C ALA A 114 -11.55 6.68 10.92
N ARG A 115 -12.17 6.29 9.80
CA ARG A 115 -13.58 6.52 9.49
C ARG A 115 -14.12 5.50 8.48
N PRO A 116 -14.15 4.21 8.81
CA PRO A 116 -14.47 3.14 7.85
C PRO A 116 -15.85 3.30 7.20
N ALA A 117 -16.84 3.78 7.95
CA ALA A 117 -18.20 4.01 7.46
C ALA A 117 -18.25 5.05 6.32
N ASP A 118 -17.34 6.03 6.29
CA ASP A 118 -17.26 7.00 5.20
C ASP A 118 -16.85 6.36 3.87
N PHE A 119 -16.31 5.13 3.90
CA PHE A 119 -15.85 4.35 2.76
C PHE A 119 -16.72 3.10 2.51
N GLY A 120 -17.85 2.98 3.20
CA GLY A 120 -18.69 1.77 3.15
C GLY A 120 -18.07 0.55 3.84
N LEU A 121 -16.93 0.72 4.53
CA LEU A 121 -16.20 -0.37 5.17
C LEU A 121 -16.73 -0.63 6.58
N ASN A 122 -16.49 -1.85 7.05
CA ASN A 122 -16.75 -2.28 8.42
C ASN A 122 -15.55 -3.08 8.96
N ASP A 123 -15.61 -3.51 10.22
CA ASP A 123 -14.51 -4.23 10.87
C ASP A 123 -14.14 -5.54 10.16
N ASN A 124 -15.11 -6.22 9.53
CA ASN A 124 -14.85 -7.42 8.74
C ASN A 124 -14.00 -7.09 7.50
N TRP A 125 -14.33 -5.99 6.80
CA TRP A 125 -13.51 -5.51 5.69
C TRP A 125 -12.12 -5.11 6.15
N LEU A 126 -11.99 -4.35 7.23
CA LEU A 126 -10.69 -3.89 7.73
C LEU A 126 -9.81 -5.08 8.13
N SER A 127 -10.33 -6.00 8.94
CA SER A 127 -9.59 -7.19 9.40
C SER A 127 -9.20 -8.15 8.27
N ALA A 128 -9.99 -8.24 7.21
CA ALA A 128 -9.67 -9.03 6.02
C ALA A 128 -8.67 -8.34 5.07
N THR A 129 -8.39 -7.04 5.25
CA THR A 129 -7.58 -6.24 4.32
C THR A 129 -6.47 -5.47 5.05
N VAL A 130 -6.65 -4.19 5.35
CA VAL A 130 -5.62 -3.27 5.87
C VAL A 130 -5.15 -3.63 7.28
N ASP A 131 -5.99 -4.29 8.07
CA ASP A 131 -5.65 -4.80 9.41
C ASP A 131 -5.29 -6.29 9.41
N HIS A 132 -5.26 -6.94 8.25
CA HIS A 132 -4.90 -8.35 8.16
C HIS A 132 -3.50 -8.58 8.76
N PRO A 133 -3.30 -9.63 9.58
CA PRO A 133 -2.04 -9.86 10.29
C PRO A 133 -0.80 -9.89 9.39
N ALA A 134 -0.93 -10.42 8.18
CA ALA A 134 0.18 -10.45 7.20
C ALA A 134 0.56 -9.05 6.69
N VAL A 135 -0.44 -8.18 6.42
CA VAL A 135 -0.20 -6.78 5.98
C VAL A 135 0.50 -6.02 7.10
N ARG A 136 -0.03 -6.13 8.32
CA ARG A 136 0.57 -5.52 9.50
C ARG A 136 1.97 -6.04 9.78
N GLY A 137 2.18 -7.35 9.68
CA GLY A 137 3.47 -7.99 9.89
C GLY A 137 4.52 -7.46 8.91
N PHE A 138 4.15 -7.32 7.63
CA PHE A 138 5.01 -6.69 6.63
C PHE A 138 5.38 -5.25 7.00
N CYS A 139 4.40 -4.40 7.34
CA CYS A 139 4.67 -3.01 7.73
C CYS A 139 5.59 -2.92 8.95
N VAL A 140 5.33 -3.73 9.99
CA VAL A 140 6.16 -3.77 11.20
C VAL A 140 7.60 -4.18 10.90
N ALA A 141 7.81 -5.07 9.92
CA ALA A 141 9.15 -5.49 9.52
C ALA A 141 9.93 -4.40 8.75
N GLN A 142 9.25 -3.59 7.94
CA GLN A 142 9.90 -2.63 7.04
C GLN A 142 10.02 -1.21 7.60
N LEU A 143 9.10 -0.78 8.48
CA LEU A 143 9.06 0.57 9.05
C LEU A 143 9.99 0.88 10.25
N PRO A 144 10.84 -0.01 10.81
CA PRO A 144 11.78 0.40 11.83
C PRO A 144 12.69 1.55 11.35
N ALA A 145 12.92 2.55 12.20
CA ALA A 145 13.79 3.69 11.87
C ALA A 145 15.22 3.26 11.48
N ALA A 146 15.67 2.10 11.97
CA ALA A 146 16.95 1.50 11.59
C ALA A 146 17.02 1.15 10.09
N THR A 147 15.91 0.70 9.48
CA THR A 147 15.83 0.40 8.05
C THR A 147 16.07 1.66 7.20
N LEU A 148 15.45 2.77 7.58
CA LEU A 148 15.64 4.06 6.92
C LEU A 148 17.09 4.57 7.08
N ALA A 149 17.68 4.38 8.26
CA ALA A 149 19.06 4.78 8.52
C ALA A 149 20.07 3.97 7.68
N ASP A 150 19.90 2.66 7.56
CA ASP A 150 20.71 1.77 6.70
C ASP A 150 20.61 2.19 5.22
N LEU A 151 19.38 2.42 4.74
CA LEU A 151 19.13 2.93 3.39
C LEU A 151 19.86 4.25 3.13
N GLY A 152 19.76 5.21 4.06
CA GLY A 152 20.42 6.51 3.94
C GLY A 152 21.95 6.43 3.98
N GLN A 153 22.55 5.40 4.56
CA GLN A 153 24.00 5.17 4.48
C GLN A 153 24.39 4.65 3.09
N ARG A 154 23.62 3.70 2.54
CA ARG A 154 23.89 3.06 1.24
C ARG A 154 23.76 4.01 0.04
N VAL A 155 22.93 5.05 0.12
CA VAL A 155 22.82 6.06 -0.94
C VAL A 155 24.03 6.99 -1.01
N ARG A 156 24.76 7.15 0.11
CA ARG A 156 25.91 8.06 0.20
C ARG A 156 27.24 7.41 -0.17
N SER A 157 27.29 6.08 -0.28
CA SER A 157 28.46 5.27 -0.64
C SER A 157 28.51 4.99 -2.12
#